data_AF-A0A3D0R0P3-F1
#
_entry.id   AF-A0A3D0R0P3-F1
#
_cell.length_a   1.000
_cell.length_b   1.000
_cell.length_c   1.000
_cell.angle_alpha   90.00
_cell.angle_beta   90.00
_cell.angle_gamma   90.00
#
_symmetry.space_group_name_H-M   'P 1'
#
loop_
_entity.id
_entity.type
_entity.pdbx_description
1 polymer ?
#
loop_
_entity_poly.entity_id
_entity_poly.type
_entity_poly.pdbx_seq_one_letter_code
_entity_poly.pdbx_strand_id
1 'polypeptide(L)' 'SRRANAKELAATAVISLDLEEVSAKVRTGDPSDEPEDIALPYWTGIVPVSTHRGTPIPAADLDPAIAVPGYLAPN' A
#
# COMPACT_ATOMS: atom_id res chain seq x y z
N SER A 1 9.30 13.81 -15.96
CA SER A 1 8.48 12.89 -16.78
C SER A 1 8.35 13.45 -18.20
N ARG A 2 7.90 12.64 -19.17
CA ARG A 2 7.52 13.12 -20.52
C ARG A 2 6.08 12.71 -20.84
N ARG A 3 5.46 13.40 -21.81
CA ARG A 3 4.17 12.96 -22.36
C ARG A 3 4.32 11.61 -23.07
N ALA A 4 3.28 10.79 -22.98
CA ALA A 4 3.18 9.54 -23.74
C ALA A 4 3.10 9.84 -25.25
N ASN A 5 3.71 8.99 -26.07
CA ASN A 5 3.66 9.07 -27.52
C ASN A 5 2.44 8.32 -28.09
N ALA A 6 2.20 8.46 -29.40
CA ALA A 6 1.03 7.88 -30.06
C ALA A 6 0.99 6.34 -29.97
N LYS A 7 2.15 5.66 -30.05
CA LYS A 7 2.24 4.21 -29.93
C LYS A 7 1.87 3.72 -28.53
N GLU A 8 2.36 4.42 -27.50
CA GLU A 8 2.07 4.12 -26.09
C GLU A 8 0.59 4.29 -25.77
N LEU A 9 -0.03 5.36 -26.29
CA LEU A 9 -1.46 5.61 -26.12
C LEU A 9 -2.32 4.56 -26.82
N ALA A 10 -1.98 4.19 -28.07
CA ALA A 10 -2.73 3.18 -28.81
C ALA A 10 -2.65 1.77 -28.19
N ALA A 11 -1.60 1.47 -27.43
CA ALA A 11 -1.38 0.18 -26.79
C ALA A 11 -2.06 0.06 -25.40
N THR A 12 -2.68 1.12 -24.88
CA THR A 12 -3.23 1.16 -23.52
C THR A 12 -4.72 1.41 -23.53
N ALA A 13 -5.52 0.46 -23.02
CA ALA A 13 -6.93 0.70 -22.74
C ALA A 13 -7.11 1.26 -21.32
N VAL A 14 -8.04 2.21 -21.16
CA VAL A 14 -8.45 2.74 -19.85
C VAL A 14 -9.92 2.39 -19.64
N ILE A 15 -10.23 1.80 -18.49
CA ILE A 15 -11.61 1.46 -18.10
C ILE A 15 -11.94 2.26 -16.84
N SER A 16 -13.14 2.81 -16.80
CA SER A 16 -13.72 3.46 -15.62
C SER A 16 -14.90 2.63 -15.11
N LEU A 17 -15.00 2.51 -13.79
CA LEU A 17 -16.14 1.91 -13.11
C LEU A 17 -16.62 2.87 -12.03
N ASP A 18 -17.90 3.23 -12.09
CA ASP A 18 -18.52 4.04 -11.07
C ASP A 18 -18.86 3.18 -9.85
N LEU A 19 -18.51 3.69 -8.67
CA LEU A 19 -18.76 3.02 -7.40
C LEU A 19 -20.10 3.48 -6.82
N GLU A 20 -21.20 3.18 -7.52
CA GLU A 20 -22.57 3.51 -7.07
C GLU A 20 -23.04 2.60 -5.92
N GLU A 21 -22.66 1.33 -5.95
CA GLU A 21 -22.94 0.36 -4.90
C GLU A 21 -21.63 -0.24 -4.36
N VAL A 22 -21.35 0.01 -3.08
CA VAL A 22 -20.13 -0.44 -2.40
C VAL A 22 -20.48 -0.89 -0.98
N SER A 23 -19.86 -1.98 -0.53
CA SER A 23 -19.83 -2.36 0.87
C SER A 23 -18.39 -2.59 1.34
N ALA A 24 -18.11 -2.19 2.58
CA ALA A 24 -16.84 -2.39 3.24
C ALA A 24 -17.07 -2.71 4.72
N LYS A 25 -16.18 -3.49 5.33
CA LYS A 25 -16.23 -3.82 6.76
C LYS A 25 -14.86 -3.61 7.40
N VAL A 26 -14.87 -3.05 8.60
CA VAL A 26 -13.67 -2.79 9.40
C VAL A 26 -13.83 -3.51 10.74
N ARG A 27 -12.73 -4.09 11.23
CA ARG A 27 -12.60 -4.58 12.61
C ARG A 27 -11.34 -3.95 13.21
N THR A 28 -11.50 -3.36 14.38
CA THR A 28 -10.42 -2.87 15.24
C THR A 28 -10.75 -3.28 16.68
N GLY A 29 -9.78 -3.18 17.59
CA GLY A 29 -9.93 -3.59 18.99
C GLY A 29 -9.39 -4.98 19.29
N ASP A 30 -9.40 -5.30 20.58
CA ASP A 30 -8.76 -6.49 21.15
C ASP A 30 -9.45 -7.82 20.74
N PRO A 31 -8.78 -8.96 20.97
CA PRO A 31 -9.44 -10.26 21.00
C PRO A 31 -10.66 -10.23 21.93
N SER A 32 -11.70 -10.95 21.53
CA SER A 32 -12.93 -11.11 22.32
C SER A 32 -12.94 -12.52 22.88
N ASP A 33 -12.36 -12.70 24.07
CA ASP A 33 -12.27 -13.98 24.76
C ASP A 33 -13.51 -14.21 25.64
N GLU A 34 -13.93 -15.47 25.79
CA GLU A 34 -15.05 -15.83 26.68
C GLU A 34 -14.63 -15.73 28.16
N PRO A 35 -15.56 -15.49 29.11
CA PRO A 35 -15.21 -15.27 30.52
C PRO A 35 -14.40 -16.41 31.17
N GLU A 36 -14.62 -17.65 30.73
CA GLU A 36 -13.90 -18.83 31.22
C GLU A 36 -12.44 -18.91 30.73
N ASP A 37 -12.13 -18.27 29.61
CA ASP A 37 -10.80 -18.28 28.99
C ASP A 37 -9.86 -17.20 29.57
N ILE A 38 -10.42 -16.12 30.12
CA ILE A 38 -9.65 -14.96 30.65
C ILE A 38 -8.63 -15.38 31.73
N ALA A 39 -8.95 -16.39 32.53
CA ALA A 39 -8.08 -16.86 33.62
C ALA A 39 -6.97 -17.83 33.17
N LEU A 40 -7.02 -18.30 31.92
CA LEU A 40 -6.04 -19.26 31.41
C LEU A 40 -4.68 -18.57 31.18
N PRO A 41 -3.56 -19.26 31.42
CA PRO A 41 -2.22 -18.67 31.31
C PRO A 41 -1.71 -18.65 29.84
N TYR A 42 -2.54 -18.20 28.91
CA TYR A 42 -2.20 -18.10 27.49
C TYR A 42 -2.04 -16.64 27.04
N TRP A 43 -1.20 -16.42 26.04
CA TRP A 43 -1.03 -15.09 25.45
C TRP A 43 -2.20 -14.77 24.52
N THR A 44 -2.77 -13.58 24.69
CA THR A 44 -3.80 -12.98 23.82
C THR A 44 -3.40 -11.53 23.52
N GLY A 45 -3.59 -11.07 22.29
CA GLY A 45 -3.19 -9.72 21.90
C GLY A 45 -3.24 -9.47 20.39
N ILE A 46 -2.78 -8.29 20.01
CA ILE A 46 -2.74 -7.83 18.62
C ILE A 46 -1.28 -7.78 18.17
N VAL A 47 -1.00 -8.33 16.98
CA VAL A 47 0.25 -8.06 16.24
C VAL A 47 -0.06 -7.03 15.16
N PRO A 48 0.37 -5.76 15.33
CA PRO A 48 0.10 -4.72 14.33
C PRO A 48 0.87 -5.01 13.04
N VAL A 49 0.20 -4.79 11.90
CA VAL A 49 0.81 -4.87 10.57
C VAL A 49 0.61 -3.54 9.86
N SER A 50 1.68 -2.99 9.29
CA SER A 50 1.67 -1.71 8.61
C SER A 50 2.43 -1.77 7.29
N THR A 51 1.92 -1.11 6.26
CA THR A 51 2.62 -0.91 4.98
C THR A 51 3.47 0.34 5.05
N HIS A 52 4.74 0.26 4.63
CA HIS A 52 5.64 1.40 4.51
C HIS A 52 6.34 1.39 3.15
N ARG A 53 6.76 2.57 2.68
CA ARG A 53 7.59 2.70 1.48
C ARG A 53 9.06 2.48 1.84
N GLY A 54 9.78 1.72 1.01
CA GLY A 54 11.23 1.61 1.10
C GLY A 54 11.95 2.83 0.52
N THR A 55 13.27 2.90 0.73
CA THR A 55 14.13 3.89 0.06
C THR A 55 14.17 3.63 -1.44
N PRO A 56 13.99 4.63 -2.32
CA PRO A 56 14.13 4.44 -3.76
C PRO A 56 15.53 3.93 -4.12
N ILE A 57 15.58 2.84 -4.89
CA ILE A 57 16.82 2.26 -5.39
C ILE A 57 16.93 2.63 -6.88
N PRO A 58 17.98 3.35 -7.31
CA PRO A 58 18.15 3.71 -8.72
C PRO A 58 18.42 2.45 -9.56
N ALA A 59 17.98 2.47 -10.82
CA ALA A 59 18.34 1.44 -11.78
C ALA A 59 19.86 1.43 -11.98
N ALA A 60 20.44 0.25 -12.25
CA ALA A 60 21.89 0.10 -12.40
C ALA A 60 22.48 0.90 -13.59
N ASP A 61 21.65 1.21 -14.58
CA ASP A 61 21.99 1.97 -15.79
C ASP A 61 21.55 3.44 -15.73
N LEU A 62 21.03 3.91 -14.58
CA LEU A 62 20.70 5.32 -14.40
C LEU A 62 21.99 6.16 -14.32
N ASP A 63 22.01 7.28 -15.04
CA ASP A 63 23.08 8.27 -14.88
C ASP A 63 23.15 8.72 -13.40
N PRO A 64 24.29 8.53 -12.71
CA PRO A 64 24.43 8.87 -11.30
C PRO A 64 24.21 10.36 -10.98
N ALA A 65 24.29 11.26 -11.96
CA ALA A 65 24.00 12.68 -11.77
C ALA A 65 22.50 12.98 -11.65
N ILE A 66 21.61 12.05 -12.03
CA ILE A 66 20.16 12.24 -11.97
C ILE A 66 19.67 12.00 -10.54
N ALA A 67 19.20 13.07 -9.90
CA ALA A 67 18.64 13.00 -8.56
C ALA A 67 17.29 12.25 -8.50
N VAL A 68 17.01 11.66 -7.34
CA VAL A 68 15.68 11.11 -7.02
C VAL A 68 14.62 12.22 -7.17
N PRO A 69 13.52 11.99 -7.91
CA PRO A 69 12.47 13.00 -8.05
C PRO A 69 11.86 13.39 -6.70
N GLY A 70 11.56 14.68 -6.52
CA GLY A 70 11.05 15.20 -5.24
C GLY A 70 9.75 14.55 -4.75
N TYR A 71 8.90 14.04 -5.65
CA TYR A 71 7.68 13.30 -5.28
C TYR A 71 7.93 11.89 -4.74
N LEU A 72 9.19 11.42 -4.74
CA LEU A 72 9.65 10.18 -4.11
C LEU A 72 10.50 10.44 -2.86
N ALA A 73 10.74 11.70 -2.49
CA ALA A 73 11.45 12.02 -1.25
C ALA A 73 10.63 11.44 -0.07
N PRO A 74 11.28 10.80 0.91
CA PRO A 74 10.59 10.38 2.13
C PRO A 74 10.00 11.60 2.82
N ASN A 75 8.74 11.47 3.26
CA ASN A 75 8.10 12.46 4.14
C ASN A 75 8.80 12.49 5.50
#